data_AF-A0A7Y7P776-F1
#
_entry.id   AF-A0A7Y7P776-F1
#
_cell.length_a   1.000
_cell.length_b   1.000
_cell.length_c   1.000
_cell.angle_alpha   90.00
_cell.angle_beta   90.00
_cell.angle_gamma   90.00
#
_symmetry.space_group_name_H-M   'P 1'
#
loop_
_entity.id
_entity.type
_entity.pdbx_description
1 polymer ?
#
loop_
_entity_poly.entity_id
_entity_poly.type
_entity_poly.pdbx_seq_one_letter_code
_entity_poly.pdbx_strand_id
1 'polypeptide(L)' 'MRNFFKIMAWINGLVGLILMLLGIIAVIAGDRFLGHFWSNYFYPAYNFILLGIFFFLALIVARDKKD' A
#
# COMPACT_ATOMS: atom_id res chain seq x y z
N MET A 1 2.45 -20.50 7.10
CA MET A 1 2.70 -19.04 7.29
C MET A 1 3.24 -18.33 6.05
N ARG A 2 4.13 -18.92 5.23
CA ARG A 2 4.67 -18.26 4.02
C ARG A 2 3.60 -17.78 3.04
N ASN A 3 2.60 -18.61 2.74
CA ASN A 3 1.52 -18.22 1.83
C ASN A 3 0.65 -17.11 2.41
N PHE A 4 0.47 -17.06 3.73
CA PHE A 4 -0.26 -15.98 4.40
C PHE A 4 0.45 -14.64 4.22
N PHE A 5 1.75 -14.56 4.49
CA PHE A 5 2.53 -13.32 4.28
C PHE A 5 2.57 -12.89 2.81
N LYS A 6 2.68 -13.85 1.88
CA LYS A 6 2.63 -13.55 0.44
C LYS A 6 1.29 -12.95 0.04
N ILE A 7 0.17 -13.57 0.45
CA ILE A 7 -1.18 -13.08 0.14
C ILE A 7 -1.40 -11.71 0.77
N MET A 8 -1.03 -11.53 2.04
CA MET A 8 -1.17 -10.25 2.73
C MET A 8 -0.31 -9.15 2.10
N ALA A 9 0.92 -9.44 1.68
CA ALA A 9 1.76 -8.48 0.99
C ALA A 9 1.14 -7.99 -0.33
N TRP A 10 0.60 -8.93 -1.12
CA TRP A 10 -0.08 -8.60 -2.39
C TRP A 10 -1.38 -7.83 -2.18
N ILE A 11 -2.21 -8.20 -1.21
CA ILE A 11 -3.47 -7.50 -0.92
C ILE A 11 -3.17 -6.07 -0.47
N ASN A 12 -2.25 -5.88 0.48
CA ASN A 12 -1.89 -4.54 0.96
C ASN A 12 -1.27 -3.68 -0.14
N GLY A 13 -0.40 -4.26 -0.98
CA GLY A 13 0.15 -3.57 -2.15
C GLY A 13 -0.94 -3.13 -3.15
N LEU A 14 -1.90 -4.01 -3.46
CA LEU A 14 -3.00 -3.71 -4.38
C LEU A 14 -3.93 -2.63 -3.82
N VAL A 15 -4.31 -2.73 -2.55
CA VAL A 15 -5.16 -1.73 -1.87
C VAL A 15 -4.47 -0.36 -1.85
N GLY A 16 -3.18 -0.32 -1.52
CA GLY A 16 -2.39 0.91 -1.54
C GLY A 16 -2.31 1.54 -2.93
N LEU A 17 -2.13 0.73 -3.97
CA LEU A 17 -2.06 1.19 -5.36
C LEU A 17 -3.42 1.76 -5.83
N ILE A 18 -4.53 1.10 -5.49
CA ILE A 18 -5.88 1.59 -5.80
C ILE A 18 -6.15 2.93 -5.10
N LEU A 19 -5.83 3.04 -3.80
CA LEU A 19 -6.00 4.29 -3.06
C LEU A 19 -5.11 5.42 -3.61
N MET A 20 -3.91 5.09 -4.08
CA MET A 20 -3.04 6.08 -4.72
C MET A 20 -3.61 6.58 -6.05
N LEU A 21 -4.17 5.68 -6.87
CA LEU A 21 -4.86 6.05 -8.12
C LEU A 21 -6.11 6.91 -7.84
N LEU A 22 -6.91 6.55 -6.84
CA LEU A 22 -8.05 7.37 -6.41
C LEU A 22 -7.61 8.75 -5.92
N GLY A 23 -6.48 8.81 -5.19
CA GLY A 23 -5.87 10.07 -4.77
C GLY A 23 -5.50 10.95 -5.97
N ILE A 24 -4.82 10.39 -6.98
CA ILE A 24 -4.44 11.10 -8.21
C ILE A 24 -5.68 11.63 -8.94
N ILE A 25 -6.71 10.80 -9.09
CA ILE A 25 -7.98 11.20 -9.73
C ILE A 25 -8.63 12.34 -8.94
N ALA A 26 -8.64 12.26 -7.60
CA ALA A 26 -9.19 13.30 -6.74
C ALA A 26 -8.42 14.64 -6.86
N VAL A 27 -7.10 14.61 -7.07
CA VAL A 27 -6.30 15.82 -7.33
C VAL A 27 -6.71 16.47 -8.65
N ILE A 28 -6.83 15.66 -9.70
CA ILE A 28 -7.11 16.13 -11.07
C ILE A 28 -8.56 16.63 -11.18
N ALA A 29 -9.51 15.94 -10.56
CA ALA A 29 -10.93 16.28 -10.59
C ALA A 29 -11.32 17.42 -9.64
N GLY A 30 -10.56 17.63 -8.56
CA GLY A 30 -10.91 18.56 -7.48
C GLY A 30 -10.53 20.03 -7.70
N ASP A 31 -9.89 20.39 -8.81
CA ASP A 31 -9.42 21.75 -9.17
C ASP A 31 -8.52 22.46 -8.13
N ARG A 32 -8.20 21.81 -7.01
CA ARG A 32 -7.36 22.34 -5.94
C ARG A 32 -6.50 21.23 -5.35
N PHE A 33 -5.21 21.29 -5.63
CA PHE A 33 -4.13 20.60 -4.90
C PHE A 33 -4.18 20.86 -3.37
N LEU A 34 -4.95 21.85 -2.93
CA LEU A 34 -5.11 22.27 -1.53
C LEU A 34 -6.40 21.76 -0.87
N GLY A 35 -7.23 20.98 -1.57
CA GLY A 35 -8.42 20.39 -0.98
C GLY A 35 -8.04 19.24 -0.03
N HIS A 36 -8.42 19.32 1.25
CA HIS A 36 -8.14 18.30 2.28
C HIS A 36 -8.61 16.87 1.93
N PHE A 37 -9.42 16.69 0.88
CA PHE A 37 -9.90 15.38 0.45
C PHE A 37 -8.80 14.52 -0.18
N TRP A 38 -7.80 15.11 -0.84
CA TRP A 38 -6.73 14.32 -1.48
C TRP A 38 -5.89 13.51 -0.47
N SER A 39 -5.63 14.07 0.71
CA SER A 39 -4.83 13.45 1.77
C SER A 39 -5.52 12.25 2.38
N ASN A 40 -6.85 12.19 2.32
CA ASN A 40 -7.63 11.03 2.76
C ASN A 40 -7.41 9.81 1.87
N TYR A 41 -6.84 9.98 0.68
CA TYR A 41 -6.47 8.87 -0.21
C TYR A 41 -4.99 8.56 -0.12
N PHE A 42 -4.13 9.58 -0.20
CA PHE A 42 -2.66 9.39 -0.19
C PHE A 42 -2.11 8.86 1.14
N TYR A 43 -2.63 9.32 2.27
CA TYR A 43 -2.15 8.89 3.58
C TYR A 43 -2.41 7.39 3.85
N PRO A 44 -3.65 6.88 3.68
CA PRO A 44 -3.87 5.44 3.81
C PRO A 44 -3.17 4.65 2.68
N ALA A 45 -3.12 5.16 1.44
CA ALA A 45 -2.39 4.50 0.36
C ALA A 45 -0.92 4.21 0.74
N TYR A 46 -0.23 5.22 1.26
CA TYR A 46 1.15 5.10 1.73
C TYR A 46 1.29 4.03 2.82
N ASN A 47 0.42 4.05 3.83
CA ASN A 47 0.47 3.08 4.93
C ASN A 47 0.25 1.64 4.44
N PHE A 48 -0.69 1.42 3.50
CA PHE A 48 -0.94 0.11 2.90
C PHE A 48 0.24 -0.38 2.06
N ILE A 49 0.88 0.49 1.28
CA ILE A 49 2.09 0.15 0.52
C ILE A 49 3.22 -0.22 1.47
N LEU A 50 3.46 0.59 2.50
CA LEU A 50 4.51 0.37 3.49
C LEU A 50 4.31 -0.95 4.24
N LEU A 51 3.07 -1.25 4.65
CA LEU A 51 2.73 -2.53 5.28
C LEU A 51 2.95 -3.72 4.33
N GLY A 52 2.61 -3.57 3.05
CA GLY A 52 2.88 -4.57 2.01
C GLY A 52 4.39 -4.85 1.85
N ILE A 53 5.22 -3.80 1.86
CA ILE A 53 6.68 -3.91 1.83
C ILE A 53 7.20 -4.66 3.06
N PHE A 54 6.70 -4.34 4.26
CA PHE A 54 7.10 -5.05 5.49
C PHE A 54 6.72 -6.53 5.45
N PHE A 55 5.55 -6.89 4.91
CA PHE A 55 5.19 -8.29 4.72
C PHE A 55 6.09 -9.01 3.70
N PHE A 56 6.54 -8.32 2.65
CA PHE A 56 7.52 -8.86 1.70
C PHE A 56 8.88 -9.09 2.37
N LEU A 57 9.38 -8.12 3.15
CA LEU A 57 10.61 -8.24 3.91
C LEU A 57 10.54 -9.38 4.94
N ALA A 58 9.44 -9.48 5.68
CA ALA A 58 9.21 -10.57 6.61
C ALA A 58 9.23 -11.94 5.91
N LEU A 59 8.71 -12.04 4.70
CA LEU A 59 8.75 -13.26 3.90
C LEU A 59 10.17 -13.62 3.44
N ILE A 60 11.00 -12.63 3.12
CA ILE A 60 12.42 -12.84 2.77
C ILE A 60 13.19 -13.35 3.99
N VAL A 61 13.06 -12.68 5.14
CA VAL A 61 13.73 -13.09 6.39
C VAL A 61 13.26 -14.47 6.86
N ALA A 62 11.98 -14.78 6.73
CA ALA A 62 11.43 -16.08 7.09
C ALA A 62 11.90 -17.21 6.15
N ARG A 63 12.31 -16.89 4.92
CA ARG A 63 12.91 -17.84 3.99
C ARG A 63 14.38 -18.11 4.35
N ASP A 64 15.13 -17.07 4.68
CA ASP A 64 16.55 -17.13 5.01
C ASP A 64 16.85 -17.94 6.29
N LYS A 65 15.95 -17.89 7.29
CA LYS A 65 16.07 -18.69 8.53
C LYS A 65 15.78 -20.19 8.37
N LYS A 66 15.41 -20.65 7.18
CA LYS A 66 15.01 -22.05 6.95
C LYS A 66 16.08 -22.89 6.25
N ASP A 67 17.15 -22.24 5.78
CA ASP A 67 18.38 -22.85 5.26
C ASP A 67 19.48 -22.81 6.35
#